data_AF-A0A6A2Z0T2-F1
#
_entry.id   AF-A0A6A2Z0T2-F1
#
_cell.length_a   1.000
_cell.length_b   1.000
_cell.length_c   1.000
_cell.angle_alpha   90.00
_cell.angle_beta   90.00
_cell.angle_gamma   90.00
#
_symmetry.space_group_name_H-M   'P 1'
#
loop_
_entity.id
_entity.type
_entity.pdbx_description
1 polymer ?
#
loop_
_entity_poly.entity_id
_entity_poly.type
_entity_poly.pdbx_seq_one_letter_code
_entity_poly.pdbx_strand_id
1 'polypeptide(L)'
;MILLARWRPRVPLEASPQTGMLLKHGERILSSATSVFDGKGVKIFMKISRIHWHYGTRSHAPELTAGYYNTRYRDGYLSIAQMLARHGAIFNFTCIEMRDHEHAQDALCAPEKLVKQVAFATASAQVPLAGENAIPRYDEYAHEQILQASSLDVDGSTFDREMCAFTYLRMNPSLFHPENWRRFVGFVKKMNEGKGKEKEDGEWVEEEEKAVKMAVNDPTQQITVQLYFSSRLLTAVNGQ
;
A
#
# COMPACT_ATOMS: atom_id res chain seq x y z
N MET A 1 15.44 2.65 -6.37
CA MET A 1 15.59 4.05 -5.94
C MET A 1 14.23 4.57 -5.49
N ILE A 2 13.97 4.57 -4.18
CA ILE A 2 12.73 5.09 -3.61
C ILE A 2 12.96 6.57 -3.30
N LEU A 3 12.38 7.48 -4.10
CA LEU A 3 12.41 8.91 -3.82
C LEU A 3 11.37 9.23 -2.72
N LEU A 4 11.81 9.25 -1.46
CA LEU A 4 11.01 9.72 -0.33
C LEU A 4 11.18 11.25 -0.18
N ALA A 5 10.23 12.03 -0.69
CA ALA A 5 10.13 13.46 -0.41
C ALA A 5 9.26 13.69 0.84
N ARG A 6 9.86 14.15 1.95
CA ARG A 6 9.13 14.55 3.18
C ARG A 6 8.81 16.04 3.10
N TRP A 7 7.54 16.41 3.04
CA TRP A 7 7.06 17.79 2.95
C TRP A 7 6.55 18.32 4.30
N ARG A 8 6.85 19.59 4.64
CA ARG A 8 6.27 20.33 5.78
C ARG A 8 5.64 21.65 5.28
N PRO A 9 4.33 21.86 5.41
CA PRO A 9 3.69 23.13 5.03
C PRO A 9 3.87 24.26 6.06
N ARG A 10 3.88 25.51 5.56
CA ARG A 10 3.50 26.73 6.31
C ARG A 10 2.10 27.16 5.85
N VAL A 11 1.26 27.55 6.81
CA VAL A 11 -0.22 27.69 6.71
C VAL A 11 -0.66 28.84 5.79
N PRO A 12 -1.71 28.65 4.97
CA PRO A 12 -2.92 29.50 5.07
C PRO A 12 -4.20 28.66 5.23
N LEU A 13 -5.25 29.28 5.78
CA LEU A 13 -6.54 28.73 6.24
C LEU A 13 -7.44 28.06 5.18
N GLU A 14 -6.92 27.77 3.99
CA GLU A 14 -7.64 27.04 2.94
C GLU A 14 -6.87 25.76 2.61
N ALA A 15 -7.51 24.59 2.78
CA ALA A 15 -6.92 23.29 2.45
C ALA A 15 -6.71 23.09 0.92
N SER A 16 -7.39 23.89 0.10
CA SER A 16 -7.33 23.83 -1.37
C SER A 16 -5.96 24.25 -1.95
N PRO A 17 -5.39 25.42 -1.59
CA PRO A 17 -4.03 25.79 -1.97
C PRO A 17 -2.96 24.74 -1.60
N GLN A 18 -3.03 24.19 -0.39
CA GLN A 18 -2.04 23.23 0.13
C GLN A 18 -2.07 21.91 -0.67
N THR A 19 -3.27 21.39 -0.92
CA THR A 19 -3.46 20.20 -1.77
C THR A 19 -3.00 20.46 -3.20
N GLY A 20 -3.30 21.66 -3.74
CA GLY A 20 -2.83 22.07 -5.07
C GLY A 20 -1.30 22.10 -5.17
N MET A 21 -0.60 22.51 -4.11
CA MET A 21 0.86 22.47 -4.06
C MET A 21 1.40 21.03 -4.02
N LEU A 22 0.78 20.14 -3.23
CA LEU A 22 1.16 18.73 -3.15
C LEU A 22 0.98 18.02 -4.50
N LEU A 23 -0.14 18.25 -5.18
CA LEU A 23 -0.41 17.70 -6.52
C LEU A 23 0.60 18.22 -7.55
N LYS A 24 0.87 19.52 -7.59
CA LYS A 24 1.89 20.10 -8.49
C LYS A 24 3.28 19.55 -8.20
N HIS A 25 3.61 19.29 -6.93
CA HIS A 25 4.87 18.69 -6.55
C HIS A 25 4.97 17.24 -7.06
N GLY A 26 3.95 16.42 -6.82
CA GLY A 26 3.87 15.05 -7.34
C GLY A 26 3.99 15.00 -8.86
N GLU A 27 3.25 15.87 -9.57
CA GLU A 27 3.29 15.99 -11.03
C GLU A 27 4.73 16.22 -11.53
N ARG A 28 5.46 17.20 -10.97
CA ARG A 28 6.83 17.50 -11.41
C ARG A 28 7.80 16.34 -11.20
N ILE A 29 7.68 15.64 -10.07
CA ILE A 29 8.54 14.49 -9.76
C ILE A 29 8.22 13.33 -10.72
N LEU A 30 6.94 13.03 -10.91
CA LEU A 30 6.51 11.96 -11.79
C LEU A 30 6.86 12.24 -13.24
N SER A 31 6.68 13.45 -13.75
CA SER A 31 7.15 13.83 -15.10
C SER A 31 8.64 13.53 -15.28
N SER A 32 9.46 13.87 -14.28
CA SER A 32 10.91 13.64 -14.31
C SER A 32 11.23 12.15 -14.25
N ALA A 33 10.59 11.40 -13.34
CA ALA A 33 10.81 9.97 -13.19
C ALA A 33 10.35 9.18 -14.42
N THR A 34 9.15 9.47 -14.93
CA THR A 34 8.60 8.85 -16.14
C THR A 34 9.52 9.12 -17.33
N SER A 35 10.03 10.33 -17.50
CA SER A 35 11.01 10.64 -18.56
C SER A 35 12.31 9.84 -18.42
N VAL A 36 12.83 9.67 -17.21
CA VAL A 36 14.07 8.91 -16.96
C VAL A 36 13.90 7.41 -17.19
N PHE A 37 12.72 6.86 -16.88
CA PHE A 37 12.43 5.44 -16.95
C PHE A 37 11.60 5.02 -18.17
N ASP A 38 11.33 5.95 -19.08
CA ASP A 38 10.58 5.68 -20.31
C ASP A 38 11.26 4.61 -21.14
N GLY A 39 10.47 3.66 -21.64
CA GLY A 39 10.96 2.50 -22.39
C GLY A 39 11.78 1.46 -21.60
N LYS A 40 12.02 1.64 -20.30
CA LYS A 40 12.88 0.73 -19.50
C LYS A 40 12.15 -0.42 -18.82
N GLY A 41 10.85 -0.56 -19.03
CA GLY A 41 10.04 -1.63 -18.40
C GLY A 41 9.85 -1.49 -16.89
N VAL A 42 10.24 -0.37 -16.28
CA VAL A 42 10.12 -0.11 -14.85
C VAL A 42 8.72 0.45 -14.53
N LYS A 43 8.10 -0.04 -13.46
CA LYS A 43 6.86 0.55 -12.93
C LYS A 43 7.18 1.59 -11.87
N ILE A 44 6.60 2.77 -12.01
CA ILE A 44 6.72 3.86 -11.03
C ILE A 44 5.48 3.80 -10.14
N PHE A 45 5.68 3.83 -8.83
CA PHE A 45 4.60 4.00 -7.88
C PHE A 45 4.85 5.23 -7.01
N MET A 46 3.77 5.85 -6.54
CA MET A 46 3.84 6.89 -5.52
C MET A 46 3.26 6.32 -4.23
N LYS A 47 3.95 6.53 -3.11
CA LYS A 47 3.49 6.10 -1.80
C LYS A 47 2.66 7.19 -1.15
N ILE A 48 1.40 6.89 -0.87
CA ILE A 48 0.46 7.82 -0.23
C ILE A 48 0.31 7.35 1.22
N SER A 49 0.68 8.23 2.15
CA SER A 49 0.55 7.93 3.58
C SER A 49 -0.91 7.87 3.96
N ARG A 50 -1.31 6.84 4.71
CA ARG A 50 -2.65 6.75 5.27
C ARG A 50 -2.75 7.56 6.57
N ILE A 51 -3.82 8.32 6.71
CA ILE A 51 -4.13 9.10 7.91
C ILE A 51 -5.53 8.74 8.37
N HIS A 52 -5.59 7.82 9.32
CA HIS A 52 -6.84 7.18 9.71
C HIS A 52 -7.39 7.65 11.03
N TRP A 53 -6.54 8.17 11.90
CA TRP A 53 -6.97 8.79 13.14
C TRP A 53 -7.79 10.04 12.79
N HIS A 54 -8.89 10.22 13.50
CA HIS A 54 -9.94 11.21 13.23
C HIS A 54 -10.60 11.14 11.84
N TYR A 55 -10.42 10.07 11.07
CA TYR A 55 -11.16 9.86 9.83
C TYR A 55 -12.67 9.76 10.09
N GLY A 56 -13.07 9.23 11.25
CA GLY A 56 -14.48 9.21 11.67
C GLY A 56 -15.06 10.58 12.02
N THR A 57 -14.27 11.65 12.05
CA THR A 57 -14.75 13.01 12.34
C THR A 57 -15.22 13.72 11.07
N ARG A 58 -16.17 14.65 11.20
CA ARG A 58 -16.59 15.51 10.06
C ARG A 58 -15.45 16.34 9.47
N SER A 59 -14.43 16.64 10.27
CA SER A 59 -13.34 17.55 9.92
C SER A 59 -12.24 16.89 9.11
N HIS A 60 -12.01 15.58 9.28
CA HIS A 60 -10.83 14.89 8.75
C HIS A 60 -9.53 15.67 9.04
N ALA A 61 -9.43 16.32 10.20
CA ALA A 61 -8.42 17.34 10.46
C ALA A 61 -6.98 16.85 10.22
N PRO A 62 -6.58 15.63 10.62
CA PRO A 62 -5.25 15.12 10.30
C PRO A 62 -4.97 15.00 8.80
N GLU A 63 -5.94 14.54 8.00
CA GLU A 63 -5.81 14.47 6.53
C GLU A 63 -5.61 15.85 5.94
N LEU A 64 -6.41 16.84 6.38
CA LEU A 64 -6.27 18.23 5.94
C LEU A 64 -4.89 18.79 6.26
N THR A 65 -4.39 18.57 7.48
CA THR A 65 -3.06 19.08 7.90
C THR A 65 -1.90 18.45 7.12
N ALA A 66 -2.08 17.22 6.63
CA ALA A 66 -1.10 16.56 5.78
C ALA A 66 -1.17 16.97 4.31
N GLY A 67 -2.18 17.77 3.93
CA GLY A 67 -2.38 18.23 2.57
C GLY A 67 -3.31 17.33 1.73
N TYR A 68 -4.04 16.40 2.35
CA TYR A 68 -5.14 15.69 1.71
C TYR A 68 -6.43 16.46 1.99
N TYR A 69 -6.94 17.20 1.01
CA TYR A 69 -8.24 17.87 1.15
C TYR A 69 -9.41 16.87 1.01
N ASN A 70 -9.45 15.92 1.94
CA ASN A 70 -10.50 14.93 2.12
C ASN A 70 -11.52 15.45 3.13
N THR A 71 -12.80 15.41 2.78
CA THR A 71 -13.90 15.81 3.66
C THR A 71 -15.13 14.96 3.37
N ARG A 72 -16.15 15.05 4.22
CA ARG A 72 -17.46 14.40 3.97
C ARG A 72 -18.14 14.73 2.63
N TYR A 73 -17.70 15.78 1.92
CA TYR A 73 -18.28 16.20 0.63
C TYR A 73 -17.27 16.21 -0.52
N ARG A 74 -16.03 15.81 -0.24
CA ARG A 74 -14.95 15.87 -1.22
C ARG A 74 -14.01 14.72 -1.02
N ASP A 75 -13.86 13.90 -2.05
CA ASP A 75 -12.83 12.89 -2.10
C ASP A 75 -11.45 13.54 -2.35
N GLY A 76 -10.60 13.54 -1.31
CA GLY A 76 -9.24 14.07 -1.40
C GLY A 76 -8.31 13.18 -2.22
N TYR A 77 -8.56 11.87 -2.25
CA TYR A 77 -7.70 10.87 -2.90
C TYR A 77 -7.94 10.76 -4.40
N LEU A 78 -9.17 11.04 -4.87
CA LEU A 78 -9.50 11.02 -6.29
C LEU A 78 -8.58 11.93 -7.11
N SER A 79 -8.30 13.14 -6.62
CA SER A 79 -7.42 14.08 -7.32
C SER A 79 -5.96 13.59 -7.41
N ILE A 80 -5.51 12.85 -6.40
CA ILE A 80 -4.18 12.20 -6.38
C ILE A 80 -4.16 11.04 -7.39
N ALA A 81 -5.21 10.21 -7.41
CA ALA A 81 -5.33 9.12 -8.37
C ALA A 81 -5.35 9.64 -9.82
N GLN A 82 -6.17 10.67 -10.12
CA GLN A 82 -6.19 11.29 -11.44
C GLN A 82 -4.83 11.88 -11.85
N MET A 83 -4.05 12.39 -10.89
CA MET A 83 -2.68 12.84 -11.14
C MET A 83 -1.77 11.68 -11.52
N LEU A 84 -1.81 10.57 -10.78
CA LEU A 84 -1.03 9.36 -11.10
C LEU A 84 -1.41 8.74 -12.45
N ALA A 85 -2.70 8.74 -12.80
CA ALA A 85 -3.21 8.21 -14.06
C ALA A 85 -2.51 8.84 -15.27
N ARG A 86 -2.29 10.17 -15.24
CA ARG A 86 -1.61 10.90 -16.34
C ARG A 86 -0.18 10.44 -16.58
N HIS A 87 0.46 9.83 -15.59
CA HIS A 87 1.85 9.36 -15.66
C HIS A 87 1.97 7.84 -15.77
N GLY A 88 0.85 7.12 -15.85
CA GLY A 88 0.85 5.64 -15.80
C GLY A 88 1.45 5.08 -14.50
N ALA A 89 1.43 5.87 -13.42
CA ALA A 89 1.98 5.51 -12.13
C ALA A 89 0.99 4.69 -11.30
N ILE A 90 1.53 3.91 -10.35
CA ILE A 90 0.75 3.08 -9.42
C ILE A 90 0.49 3.86 -8.13
N PHE A 91 -0.73 3.78 -7.63
CA PHE A 91 -1.10 4.31 -6.32
C PHE A 91 -0.73 3.28 -5.26
N ASN A 92 0.28 3.54 -4.44
CA ASN A 92 0.69 2.62 -3.37
C ASN A 92 0.23 3.13 -2.00
N PHE A 93 -0.64 2.38 -1.33
CA PHE A 93 -1.31 2.78 -0.10
C PHE A 93 -0.92 1.92 1.09
N THR A 94 -0.93 2.50 2.28
CA THR A 94 -0.40 1.87 3.51
C THR A 94 -1.50 1.50 4.50
N CYS A 95 -1.12 0.68 5.48
CA CYS A 95 -1.93 0.18 6.58
C CYS A 95 -3.10 -0.73 6.17
N ILE A 96 -2.88 -1.54 5.15
CA ILE A 96 -3.87 -2.48 4.61
C ILE A 96 -4.25 -3.57 5.64
N GLU A 97 -3.39 -3.83 6.63
CA GLU A 97 -3.56 -4.84 7.66
C GLU A 97 -4.44 -4.41 8.85
N MET A 98 -4.72 -3.11 8.99
CA MET A 98 -5.38 -2.57 10.18
C MET A 98 -6.90 -2.76 10.15
N ARG A 99 -7.49 -3.04 11.32
CA ARG A 99 -8.95 -3.10 11.53
C ARG A 99 -9.43 -1.98 12.45
N ASP A 100 -10.68 -1.54 12.25
CA ASP A 100 -11.22 -0.39 12.98
C ASP A 100 -11.21 -0.62 14.51
N HIS A 101 -11.47 -1.86 14.95
CA HIS A 101 -11.54 -2.25 16.37
C HIS A 101 -10.18 -2.42 17.07
N GLU A 102 -9.06 -2.34 16.34
CA GLU A 102 -7.71 -2.43 16.92
C GLU A 102 -7.22 -1.08 17.49
N HIS A 103 -8.06 -0.05 17.44
CA HIS A 103 -7.71 1.32 17.80
C HIS A 103 -8.55 1.86 18.95
N ALA A 104 -7.98 2.80 19.70
CA ALA A 104 -8.68 3.49 20.77
C ALA A 104 -9.89 4.28 20.23
N GLN A 105 -11.02 4.18 20.92
CA GLN A 105 -12.31 4.72 20.45
C GLN A 105 -12.28 6.25 20.31
N ASP A 106 -11.53 6.94 21.16
CA ASP A 106 -11.34 8.39 21.17
C ASP A 106 -10.55 8.90 19.96
N ALA A 107 -9.69 8.06 19.37
CA ALA A 107 -8.97 8.38 18.15
C ALA A 107 -9.87 8.37 16.90
N LEU A 108 -11.10 7.83 16.98
CA LEU A 108 -12.08 7.76 15.89
C LEU A 108 -11.45 7.26 14.58
N CYS A 109 -10.61 6.23 14.71
CA CYS A 109 -9.92 5.58 13.61
C CYS A 109 -10.91 4.88 12.69
N ALA A 110 -10.67 4.95 11.37
CA ALA A 110 -11.42 4.13 10.41
C ALA A 110 -10.54 3.65 9.24
N PRO A 111 -9.50 2.82 9.49
CA PRO A 111 -8.74 2.12 8.45
C PRO A 111 -9.57 1.60 7.29
N GLU A 112 -10.60 0.85 7.61
CA GLU A 112 -11.26 -0.01 6.63
C GLU A 112 -12.08 0.85 5.68
N LYS A 113 -12.75 1.87 6.21
CA LYS A 113 -13.46 2.88 5.42
C LYS A 113 -12.53 3.68 4.53
N LEU A 114 -11.34 4.03 5.02
CA LEU A 114 -10.36 4.79 4.27
C LEU A 114 -9.75 3.94 3.13
N VAL A 115 -9.44 2.66 3.37
CA VAL A 115 -9.01 1.73 2.31
C VAL A 115 -10.09 1.58 1.24
N LYS A 116 -11.36 1.42 1.64
CA LYS A 116 -12.50 1.40 0.71
C LYS A 116 -12.57 2.69 -0.12
N GLN A 117 -12.45 3.88 0.48
CA GLN A 117 -12.45 5.14 -0.25
C GLN A 117 -11.34 5.19 -1.32
N VAL A 118 -10.11 4.81 -0.97
CA VAL A 118 -8.98 4.79 -1.90
C VAL A 118 -9.20 3.76 -3.03
N ALA A 119 -9.80 2.61 -2.72
CA ALA A 119 -10.19 1.62 -3.72
C ALA A 119 -11.19 2.22 -4.73
N PHE A 120 -12.20 2.97 -4.28
CA PHE A 120 -13.13 3.68 -5.16
C PHE A 120 -12.43 4.76 -6.00
N ALA A 121 -11.64 5.64 -5.38
CA ALA A 121 -10.94 6.73 -6.05
C ALA A 121 -10.01 6.23 -7.17
N THR A 122 -9.24 5.17 -6.88
CA THR A 122 -8.34 4.55 -7.88
C THR A 122 -9.11 3.82 -8.97
N ALA A 123 -10.29 3.26 -8.67
CA ALA A 123 -11.17 2.65 -9.67
C ALA A 123 -11.71 3.69 -10.64
N SER A 124 -12.28 4.77 -10.11
CA SER A 124 -12.82 5.86 -10.92
C SER A 124 -11.76 6.53 -11.79
N ALA A 125 -10.50 6.61 -11.33
CA ALA A 125 -9.39 7.17 -12.08
C ALA A 125 -8.64 6.16 -12.97
N GLN A 126 -9.05 4.88 -12.98
CA GLN A 126 -8.38 3.79 -13.70
C GLN A 126 -6.88 3.65 -13.36
N VAL A 127 -6.54 3.81 -12.09
CA VAL A 127 -5.17 3.67 -11.58
C VAL A 127 -5.00 2.34 -10.85
N PRO A 128 -3.90 1.60 -11.12
CA PRO A 128 -3.57 0.42 -10.32
C PRO A 128 -3.30 0.77 -8.86
N LEU A 129 -3.84 -0.02 -7.94
CA LEU A 129 -3.65 0.13 -6.51
C LEU A 129 -2.67 -0.95 -6.01
N ALA A 130 -1.63 -0.54 -5.29
CA ALA A 130 -0.75 -1.42 -4.53
C ALA A 130 -0.90 -1.13 -3.03
N GLY A 131 -0.56 -2.12 -2.21
CA GLY A 131 -0.72 -2.07 -0.76
C GLY A 131 0.57 -2.31 0.02
N GLU A 132 0.62 -1.83 1.26
CA GLU A 132 1.64 -2.19 2.25
C GLU A 132 1.01 -2.28 3.65
N ASN A 133 1.53 -3.15 4.52
CA ASN A 133 1.22 -3.06 5.94
C ASN A 133 2.02 -1.91 6.58
N ALA A 134 1.49 -1.27 7.62
CA ALA A 134 2.14 -0.13 8.25
C ALA A 134 2.97 -0.48 9.48
N ILE A 135 2.54 -1.50 10.22
CA ILE A 135 3.27 -2.01 11.38
C ILE A 135 3.60 -3.51 11.20
N PRO A 136 4.69 -4.01 11.79
CA PRO A 136 5.00 -5.44 11.74
C PRO A 136 3.89 -6.27 12.40
N ARG A 137 3.28 -7.17 11.65
CA ARG A 137 2.18 -8.04 12.10
C ARG A 137 2.37 -9.44 11.51
N TYR A 138 2.41 -10.45 12.36
CA TYR A 138 2.70 -11.85 11.98
C TYR A 138 1.53 -12.80 12.28
N ASP A 139 0.43 -12.26 12.82
CA ASP A 139 -0.79 -12.99 13.16
C ASP A 139 -1.70 -13.18 11.95
N GLU A 140 -2.57 -14.19 12.04
CA GLU A 140 -3.49 -14.57 10.98
C GLU A 140 -4.52 -13.48 10.68
N TYR A 141 -4.96 -12.71 11.70
CA TYR A 141 -5.93 -11.64 11.51
C TYR A 141 -5.43 -10.55 10.56
N ALA A 142 -4.18 -10.12 10.73
CA ALA A 142 -3.56 -9.14 9.83
C ALA A 142 -3.43 -9.69 8.40
N HIS A 143 -3.00 -10.94 8.24
CA HIS A 143 -2.88 -11.60 6.94
C HIS A 143 -4.24 -11.74 6.22
N GLU A 144 -5.29 -12.13 6.94
CA GLU A 144 -6.65 -12.22 6.41
C GLU A 144 -7.20 -10.85 6.02
N GLN A 145 -6.93 -9.82 6.82
CA GLN A 145 -7.31 -8.45 6.48
C GLN A 145 -6.65 -8.00 5.17
N ILE A 146 -5.36 -8.28 5.01
CA ILE A 146 -4.63 -7.96 3.77
C ILE A 146 -5.23 -8.69 2.58
N LEU A 147 -5.51 -9.98 2.70
CA LEU A 147 -6.12 -10.78 1.63
C LEU A 147 -7.49 -10.20 1.22
N GLN A 148 -8.34 -9.89 2.20
CA GLN A 148 -9.65 -9.31 1.96
C GLN A 148 -9.54 -7.95 1.27
N ALA A 149 -8.73 -7.04 1.81
CA ALA A 149 -8.54 -5.71 1.24
C ALA A 149 -7.91 -5.75 -0.16
N SER A 150 -7.02 -6.71 -0.42
CA SER A 150 -6.34 -6.88 -1.71
C SER A 150 -7.29 -7.30 -2.83
N SER A 151 -8.37 -8.02 -2.50
CA SER A 151 -9.38 -8.41 -3.47
C SER A 151 -10.23 -7.25 -4.02
N LEU A 152 -10.12 -6.06 -3.40
CA LEU A 152 -10.90 -4.85 -3.71
C LEU A 152 -12.42 -5.11 -3.84
N ASP A 153 -12.90 -6.15 -3.17
CA ASP A 153 -14.32 -6.52 -3.12
C ASP A 153 -15.02 -5.62 -2.10
N VAL A 154 -15.59 -4.52 -2.59
CA VAL A 154 -16.26 -3.54 -1.74
C VAL A 154 -17.77 -3.69 -1.90
N ASP A 155 -18.43 -4.21 -0.87
CA ASP A 155 -19.89 -4.24 -0.72
C ASP A 155 -20.64 -4.86 -1.94
N GLY A 156 -20.06 -5.93 -2.53
CA GLY A 156 -20.63 -6.62 -3.70
C GLY A 156 -20.45 -5.87 -5.02
N SER A 157 -19.84 -4.68 -4.99
CA SER A 157 -19.29 -4.05 -6.19
C SER A 157 -17.94 -4.70 -6.49
N THR A 158 -17.97 -5.76 -7.29
CA THR A 158 -16.76 -6.28 -7.91
C THR A 158 -16.32 -5.26 -8.94
N PHE A 159 -15.42 -4.36 -8.55
CA PHE A 159 -14.48 -3.86 -9.53
C PHE A 159 -13.75 -5.09 -10.04
N ASP A 160 -13.77 -5.35 -11.34
CA ASP A 160 -13.07 -6.49 -11.95
C ASP A 160 -11.54 -6.24 -11.92
N ARG A 161 -11.00 -6.10 -10.70
CA ARG A 161 -9.64 -5.67 -10.38
C ARG A 161 -9.32 -6.02 -8.94
N GLU A 162 -8.10 -6.51 -8.75
CA GLU A 162 -7.47 -6.70 -7.46
C GLU A 162 -6.35 -5.67 -7.31
N MET A 163 -5.73 -5.57 -6.13
CA MET A 163 -4.47 -4.85 -6.01
C MET A 163 -3.43 -5.43 -6.98
N CYS A 164 -2.58 -4.59 -7.56
CA CYS A 164 -1.56 -5.05 -8.51
C CYS A 164 -0.28 -5.56 -7.82
N ALA A 165 -0.02 -5.10 -6.59
CA ALA A 165 1.09 -5.55 -5.77
C ALA A 165 0.84 -5.30 -4.28
N PHE A 166 1.48 -6.08 -3.41
CA PHE A 166 1.54 -5.86 -1.98
C PHE A 166 2.98 -5.91 -1.48
N THR A 167 3.42 -4.94 -0.69
CA THR A 167 4.76 -4.93 -0.10
C THR A 167 4.66 -5.20 1.40
N TYR A 168 5.22 -6.32 1.85
CA TYR A 168 5.22 -6.72 3.25
C TYR A 168 6.41 -6.07 4.00
N LEU A 169 6.08 -5.24 4.98
CA LEU A 169 7.00 -4.51 5.85
C LEU A 169 7.11 -5.23 7.20
N ARG A 170 8.23 -5.84 7.56
CA ARG A 170 9.53 -5.87 6.87
C ARG A 170 10.20 -7.21 7.18
N MET A 171 11.12 -7.65 6.31
CA MET A 171 12.03 -8.72 6.67
C MET A 171 12.88 -8.29 7.86
N ASN A 172 12.78 -9.07 8.93
CA ASN A 172 13.55 -8.91 10.16
C ASN A 172 13.64 -10.28 10.86
N PRO A 173 14.51 -10.45 11.87
CA PRO A 173 14.63 -11.73 12.56
C PRO A 173 13.29 -12.28 13.10
N SER A 174 12.38 -11.40 13.53
CA SER A 174 11.06 -11.80 14.04
C SER A 174 10.19 -12.49 12.99
N LEU A 175 10.27 -12.10 11.72
CA LEU A 175 9.57 -12.76 10.61
C LEU A 175 10.03 -14.22 10.44
N PHE A 176 11.31 -14.49 10.69
CA PHE A 176 11.92 -15.81 10.50
C PHE A 176 11.83 -16.73 11.71
N HIS A 177 11.13 -16.33 12.78
CA HIS A 177 10.73 -17.29 13.81
C HIS A 177 9.86 -18.39 13.18
N PRO A 178 10.04 -19.67 13.54
CA PRO A 178 9.41 -20.80 12.82
C PRO A 178 7.90 -20.66 12.62
N GLU A 179 7.18 -20.20 13.65
CA GLU A 179 5.73 -20.01 13.61
C GLU A 179 5.32 -18.83 12.72
N ASN A 180 6.06 -17.71 12.76
CA ASN A 180 5.78 -16.52 11.95
C ASN A 180 6.09 -16.79 10.48
N TRP A 181 7.20 -17.48 10.21
CA TRP A 181 7.57 -17.90 8.86
C TRP A 181 6.53 -18.82 8.25
N ARG A 182 6.05 -19.82 9.01
CA ARG A 182 4.97 -20.72 8.55
C ARG A 182 3.71 -19.95 8.18
N ARG A 183 3.29 -18.99 9.03
CA ARG A 183 2.13 -18.12 8.75
C ARG A 183 2.35 -17.23 7.54
N PHE A 184 3.54 -16.64 7.40
CA PHE A 184 3.90 -15.79 6.28
C PHE A 184 3.89 -16.57 4.96
N VAL A 185 4.48 -17.76 4.90
CA VAL A 185 4.45 -18.63 3.71
C VAL A 185 3.00 -18.99 3.36
N GLY A 186 2.18 -19.35 4.36
CA GLY A 186 0.75 -19.61 4.15
C GLY A 186 0.00 -18.39 3.60
N PHE A 187 0.32 -17.19 4.09
CA PHE A 187 -0.21 -15.93 3.56
C PHE A 187 0.21 -15.68 2.11
N VAL A 188 1.49 -15.84 1.78
CA VAL A 188 2.00 -15.68 0.40
C VAL A 188 1.32 -16.65 -0.56
N LYS A 189 1.11 -17.92 -0.16
CA LYS A 189 0.38 -18.91 -0.96
C LYS A 189 -1.03 -18.41 -1.29
N LYS A 190 -1.79 -17.99 -0.28
CA LYS A 190 -3.15 -17.44 -0.45
C LYS A 190 -3.17 -16.19 -1.35
N MET A 191 -2.16 -15.33 -1.26
CA MET A 191 -2.04 -14.14 -2.12
C MET A 191 -1.83 -14.51 -3.60
N ASN A 192 -1.17 -15.64 -3.88
CA ASN A 192 -0.85 -16.10 -5.23
C ASN A 192 -1.96 -16.95 -5.87
N GLU A 193 -2.84 -17.55 -5.06
CA GLU A 193 -3.93 -18.40 -5.55
C GLU A 193 -5.07 -17.60 -6.23
N GLY A 194 -5.18 -16.30 -5.95
CA GLY A 194 -6.22 -15.43 -6.50
C GLY A 194 -7.64 -15.93 -6.22
N LYS A 195 -8.67 -15.21 -6.70
CA LYS A 195 -10.04 -15.75 -6.69
C LYS A 195 -10.16 -16.91 -7.70
N GLY A 196 -10.05 -18.16 -7.23
CA GLY A 196 -10.65 -19.32 -7.89
C GLY A 196 -9.76 -20.24 -8.73
N LYS A 197 -8.56 -20.62 -8.27
CA LYS A 197 -7.82 -21.76 -8.87
C LYS A 197 -7.67 -22.89 -7.87
N GLU A 198 -7.97 -24.11 -8.33
CA GLU A 198 -7.81 -25.35 -7.58
C GLU A 198 -6.37 -25.53 -7.08
N LYS A 199 -6.26 -26.18 -5.92
CA LYS A 199 -5.03 -26.42 -5.18
C LYS A 199 -4.03 -27.21 -6.03
N GLU A 200 -2.94 -26.58 -6.42
CA GLU A 200 -1.69 -27.29 -6.66
C GLU A 200 -0.78 -27.03 -5.46
N ASP A 201 -0.62 -28.05 -4.61
CA ASP A 201 0.30 -28.06 -3.49
C ASP A 201 1.75 -28.11 -4.02
N GLY A 202 2.26 -26.96 -4.47
CA GLY A 202 3.68 -26.80 -4.76
C GLY A 202 4.47 -26.77 -3.45
N GLU A 203 5.41 -27.70 -3.30
CA GLU A 203 6.48 -27.60 -2.31
C GLU A 203 7.33 -26.36 -2.60
N TRP A 204 7.43 -25.46 -1.62
CA TRP A 204 8.38 -24.35 -1.69
C TRP A 204 9.77 -24.90 -1.37
N VAL A 205 10.70 -24.68 -2.29
CA VAL A 205 12.05 -25.27 -2.24
C VAL A 205 12.86 -24.57 -1.15
N GLU A 206 13.52 -25.35 -0.28
CA GLU A 206 14.42 -24.89 0.81
C GLU A 206 15.48 -23.86 0.37
N GLU A 207 15.75 -23.79 -0.93
CA GLU A 207 16.72 -22.91 -1.56
C GLU A 207 16.31 -21.43 -1.55
N GLU A 208 15.03 -21.11 -1.75
CA GLU A 208 14.52 -19.73 -1.66
C GLU A 208 14.53 -19.22 -0.22
N GLU A 209 14.21 -20.09 0.75
CA GLU A 209 14.31 -19.78 2.17
C GLU A 209 15.75 -19.45 2.58
N LYS A 210 16.73 -20.19 2.04
CA LYS A 210 18.15 -19.95 2.29
C LYS A 210 18.62 -18.61 1.72
N ALA A 211 18.20 -18.27 0.49
CA ALA A 211 18.53 -16.98 -0.13
C ALA A 211 17.93 -15.80 0.64
N VAL A 212 16.67 -15.91 1.08
CA VAL A 212 15.99 -14.89 1.88
C VAL A 212 16.64 -14.74 3.27
N LYS A 213 16.96 -15.84 3.94
CA LYS A 213 17.66 -15.82 5.24
C LYS A 213 19.06 -15.23 5.15
N MET A 214 19.80 -15.51 4.06
CA MET A 214 21.14 -14.95 3.85
C MET A 214 21.12 -13.42 3.69
N ALA A 215 20.09 -12.86 3.07
CA ALA A 215 19.96 -11.41 2.88
C ALA A 215 19.73 -10.65 4.21
N VAL A 216 19.14 -11.28 5.22
CA VAL A 216 18.63 -10.62 6.44
C VAL A 216 19.68 -10.47 7.54
N ASN A 217 20.87 -11.07 7.40
CA ASN A 217 21.92 -11.04 8.42
C ASN A 217 22.66 -9.68 8.54
N ASP A 218 22.35 -8.71 7.69
CA ASP A 218 22.85 -7.34 7.83
C ASP A 218 21.79 -6.45 8.51
N PRO A 219 21.96 -6.08 9.80
CA PRO A 219 20.99 -5.27 10.53
C PRO A 219 20.87 -3.83 10.00
N THR A 220 21.74 -3.41 9.07
CA THR A 220 21.65 -2.10 8.40
C THR A 220 20.77 -2.13 7.15
N GLN A 221 20.39 -3.31 6.65
CA GLN A 221 19.60 -3.43 5.42
C GLN A 221 18.10 -3.47 5.70
N GLN A 222 17.41 -2.51 5.11
CA GLN A 222 15.97 -2.41 5.13
C GLN A 222 15.39 -3.21 3.95
N ILE A 223 15.20 -4.51 4.11
CA ILE A 223 14.71 -5.38 3.01
C ILE A 223 13.20 -5.53 3.05
N THR A 224 12.54 -5.27 1.93
CA THR A 224 11.08 -5.40 1.78
C THR A 224 10.75 -6.57 0.86
N VAL A 225 9.71 -7.34 1.18
CA VAL A 225 9.18 -8.37 0.26
C VAL A 225 8.11 -7.71 -0.60
N GLN A 226 8.29 -7.69 -1.91
CA GLN A 226 7.26 -7.26 -2.84
C GLN A 226 6.59 -8.47 -3.48
N LEU A 227 5.28 -8.59 -3.30
CA LEU A 227 4.41 -9.61 -3.85
C LEU A 227 3.62 -9.00 -5.01
N TYR A 228 3.72 -9.58 -6.20
CA TYR A 228 2.95 -9.13 -7.37
C TYR A 228 1.82 -10.11 -7.65
N PHE A 229 0.59 -9.61 -7.84
CA PHE A 229 -0.59 -10.47 -8.02
C PHE A 229 -0.67 -11.12 -9.41
N SER A 230 0.06 -10.60 -10.40
CA SER A 230 0.04 -11.10 -11.79
C SER A 230 1.19 -12.06 -12.15
N SER A 231 2.15 -12.28 -11.25
CA SER A 231 3.35 -13.10 -11.52
C SER A 231 3.78 -13.78 -10.24
N ARG A 232 4.00 -15.11 -10.30
CA ARG A 232 4.59 -15.95 -9.24
C ARG A 232 6.04 -15.54 -8.92
N LEU A 233 6.26 -14.28 -8.55
CA LEU A 233 7.59 -13.73 -8.33
C LEU A 233 7.59 -13.02 -6.98
N LEU A 234 8.30 -13.64 -6.03
CA LEU A 234 8.63 -13.04 -4.76
C LEU A 234 9.94 -12.29 -4.95
N THR A 235 9.86 -10.96 -5.05
CA THR A 235 11.08 -10.16 -5.20
C THR A 235 11.44 -9.56 -3.86
N ALA A 236 12.53 -10.04 -3.26
CA ALA A 236 13.19 -9.36 -2.16
C ALA A 236 13.93 -8.15 -2.75
N VAL A 237 13.49 -6.94 -2.41
CA VAL A 237 14.14 -5.71 -2.86
C VAL A 237 14.80 -5.04 -1.67
N ASN A 238 16.12 -4.78 -1.79
CA ASN A 238 16.84 -3.94 -0.83
C ASN A 238 16.34 -2.50 -0.95
N GLY A 239 15.68 -2.01 0.10
CA GLY A 239 15.38 -0.60 0.25
C GLY A 239 16.61 0.12 0.78
N GLN A 240 17.45 0.64 -0.13
CA GLN A 240 18.43 1.68 0.19
C GLN A 240 17.74 3.04 0.32
#